data_AF-A0A224Y3U9-F1
#
_entry.id   AF-A0A224Y3U9-F1
#
_cell.length_a   1.000
_cell.length_b   1.000
_cell.length_c   1.000
_cell.angle_alpha   90.00
_cell.angle_beta   90.00
_cell.angle_gamma   90.00
#
_symmetry.space_group_name_H-M   'P 1'
#
loop_
_entity.id
_entity.type
_entity.pdbx_description
1 polymer ?
#
loop_
_entity_poly.entity_id
_entity_poly.type
_entity_poly.pdbx_seq_one_letter_code
_entity_poly.pdbx_strand_id
1 'polypeptide(L)'
;MKLRTSVFSVIVVVVFLCVLDKHVFGEVGCHDSCSLVYEPVCGDNGQEHVRFNSLCELERANSCNNRGRLFTDFEVISDPQCRPRQTYTPPT
;
A
#
# COMPACT_ATOMS: atom_id res chain seq x y z
N MET A 1 12.88 10.43 50.80
CA MET A 1 12.46 10.36 49.38
C MET A 1 11.85 8.98 49.10
N LYS A 2 10.57 8.77 49.45
CA LYS A 2 9.82 7.55 49.07
C LYS A 2 8.84 7.94 47.95
N LEU A 3 9.39 8.45 46.84
CA LEU A 3 8.62 8.58 45.61
C LEU A 3 8.43 7.15 45.12
N ARG A 4 7.21 6.67 45.36
CA ARG A 4 6.83 5.27 45.49
C ARG A 4 7.38 4.47 44.31
N THR A 5 8.10 3.38 44.59
CA THR A 5 8.53 2.36 43.61
C THR A 5 7.39 1.94 42.67
N SER A 6 6.15 2.04 43.14
CA SER A 6 4.91 1.92 42.35
C SER A 6 4.82 2.87 41.15
N VAL A 7 5.23 4.14 41.27
CA VAL A 7 5.16 5.12 40.18
C VAL A 7 6.18 4.80 39.09
N PHE A 8 7.42 4.46 39.47
CA PHE A 8 8.45 4.02 38.51
C PHE A 8 8.02 2.75 37.79
N SER A 9 7.43 1.79 38.52
CA SER A 9 6.95 0.54 37.92
C SER A 9 5.80 0.79 36.93
N VAL A 10 4.87 1.71 37.23
CA VAL A 10 3.80 2.09 36.31
C VAL A 10 4.36 2.77 35.06
N ILE A 11 5.32 3.69 35.21
CA ILE A 11 5.97 4.35 34.07
C ILE A 11 6.67 3.31 33.18
N VAL A 12 7.42 2.38 33.75
CA VAL A 12 8.11 1.34 32.98
C VAL A 12 7.13 0.42 32.26
N VAL A 13 6.04 0.01 32.92
CA VAL A 13 4.99 -0.83 32.30
C VAL A 13 4.28 -0.06 31.17
N VAL A 14 3.93 1.21 31.37
CA VAL A 14 3.32 2.04 30.33
C VAL A 14 4.28 2.22 29.15
N VAL A 15 5.56 2.52 29.39
CA VAL A 15 6.56 2.64 28.32
C VAL A 15 6.74 1.31 27.59
N PHE A 16 6.80 0.19 28.30
CA PHE A 16 6.92 -1.13 27.69
C PHE A 16 5.69 -1.48 26.87
N LEU A 17 4.48 -1.22 27.37
CA LEU A 17 3.23 -1.40 26.64
C LEU A 17 3.14 -0.45 25.44
N CYS A 18 3.59 0.80 25.54
CA CYS A 18 3.66 1.73 24.40
C CYS A 18 4.68 1.30 23.34
N VAL A 19 5.77 0.65 23.75
CA VAL A 19 6.78 0.08 22.84
C VAL A 19 6.25 -1.20 22.18
N LEU A 20 5.47 -2.01 22.90
CA LEU A 20 4.80 -3.22 22.38
C LEU A 20 3.59 -2.90 21.49
N ASP A 21 2.87 -1.82 21.76
CA ASP A 21 1.73 -1.33 20.95
C ASP A 21 2.19 -0.66 19.64
N LYS A 22 3.50 -0.35 19.50
CA LYS A 22 4.11 -0.05 18.18
C LYS A 22 4.14 -1.27 17.23
N HIS A 23 3.45 -2.35 17.56
CA HIS A 23 3.13 -3.46 16.67
C HIS A 23 1.63 -3.52 16.36
N VAL A 24 0.97 -2.37 16.14
CA VAL A 24 -0.14 -2.34 15.17
C VAL A 24 0.45 -2.69 13.80
N PHE A 25 0.54 -4.01 13.57
CA PHE A 25 0.77 -4.66 12.30
C PHE A 25 -0.33 -4.22 11.35
N GLY A 26 -0.12 -3.09 10.69
CA GLY A 26 -0.60 -2.91 9.34
C GLY A 26 0.38 -3.63 8.42
N GLU A 27 0.35 -4.96 8.41
CA GLU A 27 0.88 -5.66 7.24
C GLU A 27 -0.02 -5.19 6.10
N VAL A 28 0.44 -4.22 5.32
CA VAL A 28 -0.17 -3.87 4.03
C VAL A 28 0.11 -5.07 3.16
N GLY A 29 -0.69 -6.11 3.35
CA GLY A 29 -0.63 -7.34 2.61
C GLY A 29 -0.91 -6.98 1.17
N CYS A 30 0.12 -7.05 0.34
CA CYS A 30 -0.02 -7.07 -1.10
C CYS A 30 -1.00 -8.19 -1.47
N HIS A 31 -2.05 -7.86 -2.21
CA HIS A 31 -2.79 -8.89 -2.91
C HIS A 31 -1.92 -9.36 -4.08
N ASP A 32 -1.14 -10.42 -3.87
CA ASP A 32 -0.11 -10.84 -4.82
C ASP A 32 -0.69 -11.46 -6.12
N SER A 33 -1.89 -12.03 -6.04
CA SER A 33 -2.50 -12.79 -7.13
C SER A 33 -3.63 -12.03 -7.83
N CYS A 34 -3.43 -11.66 -9.09
CA CYS A 34 -4.51 -11.27 -9.98
C CYS A 34 -4.80 -12.38 -10.99
N SER A 35 -6.07 -12.58 -11.34
CA SER A 35 -6.45 -13.46 -12.44
C SER A 35 -5.90 -12.90 -13.76
N LEU A 36 -5.56 -13.78 -14.71
CA LEU A 36 -5.05 -13.42 -16.03
C LEU A 36 -6.17 -12.93 -16.97
N VAL A 37 -7.01 -12.03 -16.48
CA VAL A 37 -8.09 -11.40 -17.23
C VAL A 37 -7.57 -10.09 -17.81
N TYR A 38 -7.85 -9.87 -19.10
CA TYR A 38 -7.49 -8.64 -19.80
C TYR A 38 -8.69 -7.71 -19.93
N GLU A 39 -8.85 -6.82 -18.95
CA GLU A 39 -9.85 -5.75 -18.87
C GLU A 39 -9.15 -4.43 -18.60
N PRO A 40 -8.54 -3.79 -19.63
CA PRO A 40 -7.57 -2.76 -19.41
C PRO A 40 -8.19 -1.48 -18.84
N VAL A 41 -7.62 -1.00 -17.74
CA VAL A 41 -8.01 0.27 -17.09
C VAL A 41 -6.85 1.26 -17.14
N CYS A 42 -7.17 2.54 -17.12
CA CYS A 42 -6.16 3.58 -17.00
C CYS A 42 -6.13 4.15 -15.60
N GLY A 43 -4.95 4.13 -14.99
CA GLY A 43 -4.68 4.74 -13.70
C GLY A 43 -3.91 6.05 -13.85
N ASP A 44 -4.23 7.05 -13.04
CA ASP A 44 -3.46 8.28 -12.86
C ASP A 44 -3.09 8.47 -11.40
N ASN A 45 -1.84 8.83 -11.14
CA ASN A 45 -1.35 9.17 -9.79
C ASN A 45 -0.95 10.65 -9.67
N GLY A 46 -1.39 11.49 -10.61
CA GLY A 46 -1.02 12.90 -10.74
C GLY A 46 0.38 13.15 -11.30
N GLN A 47 1.16 12.09 -11.59
CA GLN A 47 2.49 12.18 -12.20
C GLN A 47 2.54 11.47 -13.56
N GLU A 48 1.84 10.34 -13.69
CA GLU A 48 1.83 9.52 -14.90
C GLU A 48 0.48 8.85 -15.14
N HIS A 49 0.09 8.76 -16.42
CA HIS A 49 -1.07 7.99 -16.89
C HIS A 49 -0.62 6.63 -17.41
N VAL A 50 -1.07 5.57 -16.74
CA VAL A 50 -0.58 4.21 -16.95
C VAL A 50 -1.75 3.26 -17.19
N ARG A 51 -1.68 2.47 -18.26
CA ARG A 51 -2.65 1.40 -18.54
C ARG A 51 -2.25 0.11 -17.82
N PHE A 52 -3.17 -0.41 -17.02
CA PHE A 52 -3.09 -1.70 -16.33
C PHE A 52 -3.90 -2.75 -17.10
N ASN A 53 -3.53 -4.03 -16.95
CA ASN A 53 -4.21 -5.13 -17.65
C ASN A 53 -5.60 -5.42 -17.08
N SER A 54 -5.81 -5.13 -15.79
CA SER A 54 -7.09 -5.27 -15.09
C SER A 54 -7.15 -4.31 -13.90
N LEU A 55 -8.34 -4.13 -13.32
CA LEU A 55 -8.52 -3.35 -12.09
C LEU A 55 -7.71 -3.94 -10.92
N CYS A 56 -7.65 -5.27 -10.80
CA CYS A 56 -6.87 -5.95 -9.77
C CYS A 56 -5.38 -5.57 -9.84
N GLU A 57 -4.82 -5.49 -11.06
CA GLU A 57 -3.41 -5.11 -11.25
C GLU A 57 -3.13 -3.67 -10.80
N LEU A 58 -4.11 -2.76 -10.97
CA LEU A 58 -4.05 -1.39 -10.48
C LEU A 58 -4.12 -1.35 -8.95
N GLU A 59 -5.08 -2.05 -8.34
CA GLU A 59 -5.23 -2.13 -6.88
C GLU A 59 -4.02 -2.79 -6.21
N ARG A 60 -3.42 -3.78 -6.86
CA ARG A 60 -2.16 -4.40 -6.44
C ARG A 60 -1.03 -3.41 -6.49
N ALA A 61 -0.92 -2.61 -7.56
CA ALA A 61 0.10 -1.57 -7.65
C ALA A 61 -0.04 -0.53 -6.52
N ASN A 62 -1.27 -0.12 -6.19
CA ASN A 62 -1.53 0.78 -5.07
C ASN A 62 -1.12 0.12 -3.75
N SER A 63 -1.65 -1.08 -3.48
CA SER A 63 -1.39 -1.81 -2.22
C SER A 63 0.10 -2.14 -2.01
N CYS A 64 0.85 -2.44 -3.08
CA CYS A 64 2.24 -2.89 -3.00
C CYS A 64 3.29 -1.80 -3.12
N ASN A 65 2.97 -0.68 -3.75
CA ASN A 65 3.93 0.38 -3.99
C ASN A 65 3.93 1.44 -2.87
N ASN A 66 3.09 1.25 -1.85
CA ASN A 66 2.91 2.12 -0.68
C ASN A 66 4.06 2.04 0.35
N ARG A 67 5.31 2.11 -0.11
CA ARG A 67 6.49 2.39 0.75
C ARG A 67 6.56 3.87 1.15
N GLY A 68 5.45 4.43 1.62
CA GLY A 68 5.40 5.78 2.19
C GLY A 68 5.51 6.94 1.19
N ARG A 69 5.10 6.77 -0.06
CA ARG A 69 5.05 7.86 -1.05
C ARG A 69 3.60 8.24 -1.33
N LEU A 70 3.24 9.49 -1.06
CA LEU A 70 1.89 10.05 -1.21
C LEU A 70 1.39 10.13 -2.68
N PHE A 71 2.22 9.75 -3.66
CA PHE A 71 1.96 9.87 -5.10
C PHE A 71 2.05 8.53 -5.83
N THR A 72 1.91 7.40 -5.13
CA THR A 72 1.97 6.06 -5.77
C THR A 72 0.61 5.42 -6.01
N ASP A 73 -0.47 5.98 -5.47
CA ASP A 73 -1.82 5.48 -5.68
C ASP A 73 -2.37 5.99 -7.01
N PHE A 74 -2.79 5.05 -7.85
CA PHE A 74 -3.44 5.30 -9.13
C PHE A 74 -4.96 5.35 -8.94
N GLU A 75 -5.60 6.39 -9.46
CA GLU A 75 -7.05 6.54 -9.60
C GLU A 75 -7.48 6.17 -11.02
N VAL A 76 -8.62 5.50 -11.15
CA VAL A 76 -9.14 5.12 -12.47
C VAL A 76 -9.65 6.36 -13.19
N ILE A 77 -9.10 6.65 -14.38
CA ILE A 77 -9.56 7.76 -15.22
C ILE A 77 -9.91 7.31 -16.63
N SER A 78 -10.80 8.07 -17.27
CA SER A 78 -11.12 7.94 -18.69
C SER A 78 -10.26 8.89 -19.52
N ASP A 79 -8.96 8.63 -19.62
CA ASP A 79 -8.04 9.46 -20.41
C ASP A 79 -7.69 8.80 -21.76
N PRO A 80 -7.81 9.53 -22.89
CA PRO A 80 -7.35 9.04 -24.20
C PRO A 80 -5.83 8.88 -24.35
N GLN A 81 -5.00 9.44 -23.48
CA GLN A 81 -3.52 9.52 -23.55
C GLN A 81 -2.80 8.43 -22.75
N CYS A 82 -3.50 7.41 -22.26
CA CYS A 82 -2.92 6.39 -21.39
C CYS A 82 -1.81 5.58 -22.07
N ARG A 83 -0.62 5.57 -21.43
CA ARG A 83 0.55 4.83 -21.93
C ARG A 83 0.51 3.38 -21.45
N PRO A 84 0.88 2.39 -22.29
CA PRO A 84 1.01 1.01 -21.84
C PRO A 84 2.16 0.89 -20.83
N ARG A 85 1.90 0.31 -19.64
CA ARG A 85 2.96 0.10 -18.63
C ARG A 85 3.97 -0.98 -19.06
N GLN A 86 3.50 -1.94 -19.86
CA GLN A 86 4.28 -3.07 -20.37
C GLN A 86 3.76 -3.40 -21.77
N THR A 87 4.63 -3.88 -22.65
CA THR A 87 4.21 -4.54 -23.89
C THR A 87 3.44 -5.79 -23.50
N TYR A 88 2.12 -5.79 -23.70
CA TYR A 88 1.31 -6.99 -23.48
C TYR A 88 1.85 -8.10 -24.39
N THR A 89 2.45 -9.11 -23.79
CA THR A 89 2.83 -10.35 -24.49
C THR A 89 1.85 -11.40 -24.02
N PRO A 90 0.91 -11.87 -24.87
CA PRO A 90 -0.02 -12.91 -24.46
C PRO A 90 0.76 -14.17 -24.08
N PRO A 91 0.35 -14.91 -23.02
CA PRO A 91 0.94 -16.21 -22.73
C PRO A 91 0.64 -17.17 -23.89
N THR A 92 1.69 -17.66 -24.55
CA THR A 92 1.66 -18.77 -25.53
C THR A 92 1.39 -20.11 -24.88
#